data_AF-A0A7X7PYX9-F1
#
_entry.id   AF-A0A7X7PYX9-F1
#
_cell.length_a   1.000
_cell.length_b   1.000
_cell.length_c   1.000
_cell.angle_alpha   90.00
_cell.angle_beta   90.00
_cell.angle_gamma   90.00
#
_symmetry.space_group_name_H-M   'P 1'
#
loop_
_entity.id
_entity.type
_entity.pdbx_description
1 polymer ?
#
loop_
_entity_poly.entity_id
_entity_poly.type
_entity_poly.pdbx_seq_one_letter_code
_entity_poly.pdbx_strand_id
1 'polypeptide(L)' 'MPTKLDSYLGVHATALKLRSRRTEVLAANLANADTPNYRARDIDFRAALAQADAKSSGVHLATTKAGHIATTGVNGSSA' A
#
# COMPACT_ATOMS: atom_id res chain seq x y z
N MET A 1 -20.05 1.85 -15.12
CA MET A 1 -20.25 1.63 -13.67
C MET A 1 -19.00 0.95 -13.14
N PRO A 2 -18.20 1.57 -12.25
CA PRO A 2 -17.07 0.87 -11.65
C PRO A 2 -17.66 -0.27 -10.82
N THR A 3 -17.31 -1.50 -11.21
CA THR A 3 -17.82 -2.70 -10.56
C THR A 3 -17.23 -2.76 -9.16
N LYS A 4 -18.05 -3.16 -8.17
CA LYS A 4 -17.66 -3.28 -6.75
C LYS A 4 -16.34 -4.05 -6.54
N LEU A 5 -15.98 -4.89 -7.53
CA LEU A 5 -14.72 -5.62 -7.61
C LEU A 5 -13.48 -4.70 -7.53
N ASP A 6 -13.52 -3.50 -8.10
CA ASP A 6 -12.37 -2.56 -8.07
C ASP A 6 -12.08 -2.04 -6.65
N SER A 7 -13.13 -1.78 -5.86
CA SER A 7 -12.99 -1.42 -4.44
C SER A 7 -12.47 -2.58 -3.58
N TYR A 8 -12.88 -3.82 -3.87
CA TYR A 8 -12.35 -4.99 -3.16
C TYR A 8 -10.92 -5.34 -3.58
N LEU A 9 -10.55 -5.12 -4.85
CA LEU A 9 -9.24 -5.46 -5.38
C LEU A 9 -8.19 -4.35 -5.22
N GLY A 10 -8.57 -3.11 -4.92
CA GLY A 10 -7.64 -1.96 -4.93
C GLY A 10 -6.38 -2.17 -4.09
N VAL A 11 -6.52 -2.58 -2.83
CA VAL A 11 -5.38 -2.86 -1.93
C VAL A 11 -4.67 -4.16 -2.30
N HIS A 12 -5.42 -5.21 -2.65
CA HIS A 12 -4.84 -6.51 -3.01
C HIS A 12 -4.02 -6.48 -4.30
N ALA A 13 -4.46 -5.74 -5.32
CA ALA A 13 -3.72 -5.52 -6.56
C ALA A 13 -2.40 -4.79 -6.28
N THR A 14 -2.40 -3.84 -5.36
CA THR A 14 -1.20 -3.11 -4.94
C THR A 14 -0.26 -4.00 -4.13
N ALA A 15 -0.80 -4.80 -3.21
CA ALA A 15 -0.04 -5.78 -2.45
C ALA A 15 0.60 -6.85 -3.35
N LEU A 16 -0.10 -7.31 -4.39
CA LEU A 16 0.43 -8.28 -5.36
C LEU A 16 1.60 -7.69 -6.16
N LYS A 17 1.48 -6.45 -6.63
CA LYS A 17 2.60 -5.74 -7.31
C LYS A 17 3.81 -5.57 -6.39
N LEU A 18 3.57 -5.18 -5.14
CA LEU A 18 4.63 -5.01 -4.16
C LEU A 18 5.33 -6.35 -3.86
N ARG A 19 4.57 -7.45 -3.81
CA ARG A 19 5.11 -8.81 -3.67
C ARG A 19 5.97 -9.22 -4.87
N SER A 20 5.50 -8.97 -6.10
CA SER A 20 6.30 -9.21 -7.33
C SER A 20 7.66 -8.51 -7.26
N ARG A 21 7.64 -7.24 -6.88
CA ARG A 21 8.87 -6.44 -6.77
C ARG A 21 9.83 -6.97 -5.70
N ARG A 22 9.30 -7.43 -4.56
CA ARG A 22 10.13 -8.08 -3.54
C ARG A 22 10.73 -9.39 -4.07
N THR A 23 9.94 -10.21 -4.78
CA THR A 23 10.46 -11.47 -5.35
C THR A 23 11.53 -11.23 -6.40
N GLU A 24 11.42 -10.16 -7.20
CA GLU A 24 12.47 -9.76 -8.15
C GLU A 24 13.77 -9.39 -7.43
N VAL A 25 13.69 -8.63 -6.33
CA VAL A 25 14.88 -8.27 -5.52
C VAL A 25 15.49 -9.51 -4.88
N LEU A 26 14.68 -10.41 -4.34
CA LEU A 26 15.16 -11.68 -3.78
C LEU A 26 15.81 -12.57 -4.84
N ALA A 27 15.22 -12.66 -6.04
CA ALA A 27 15.78 -13.41 -7.16
C ALA A 27 17.11 -12.81 -7.62
N ALA A 28 17.20 -11.48 -7.70
CA ALA A 28 18.45 -10.78 -8.02
C ALA A 28 19.52 -11.02 -6.95
N ASN A 29 19.15 -11.01 -5.66
CA ASN A 29 20.08 -11.34 -4.59
C ASN A 29 20.55 -12.79 -4.68
N LEU A 30 19.66 -13.73 -4.98
CA LEU A 30 20.00 -15.15 -5.12
C LEU A 30 20.92 -15.40 -6.32
N ALA A 31 20.63 -14.77 -7.46
CA ALA A 31 21.44 -14.89 -8.67
C ALA A 31 22.86 -14.34 -8.50
N ASN A 32 23.04 -13.35 -7.62
CA ASN A 32 24.33 -12.72 -7.35
C ASN A 32 24.90 -13.10 -5.98
N ALA A 33 24.27 -14.03 -5.25
CA ALA A 33 24.70 -14.43 -3.90
C ALA A 33 26.13 -14.98 -3.90
N ASP A 34 26.51 -15.65 -4.99
CA ASP A 34 27.84 -16.24 -5.18
C ASP A 34 28.84 -15.29 -5.85
N THR A 35 28.47 -14.02 -6.09
CA THR A 35 29.40 -13.03 -6.64
C THR A 35 30.18 -12.32 -5.51
N PRO A 36 31.53 -12.32 -5.53
CA PRO A 36 32.32 -11.65 -4.51
C PRO A 36 31.97 -10.17 -4.41
N ASN A 37 31.90 -9.63 -3.19
CA ASN A 37 31.56 -8.23 -2.88
C ASN A 37 30.10 -7.80 -3.15
N TYR A 38 29.18 -8.73 -3.43
CA TYR A 38 27.77 -8.39 -3.64
C TYR A 38 27.06 -7.98 -2.34
N ARG A 39 26.23 -6.93 -2.42
CA ARG A 39 25.42 -6.43 -1.30
C ARG A 39 23.95 -6.68 -1.58
N ALA A 40 23.37 -7.64 -0.86
CA ALA A 40 21.95 -7.93 -0.96
C ALA A 40 21.10 -6.71 -0.55
N ARG A 41 19.99 -6.50 -1.26
CA ARG A 41 19.02 -5.42 -0.99
C ARG A 41 17.72 -6.05 -0.53
N ASP A 42 17.00 -5.42 0.38
CA ASP A 42 15.62 -5.83 0.70
C ASP A 42 14.67 -4.63 0.61
N ILE A 43 13.40 -4.94 0.38
CA ILE A 43 12.31 -3.97 0.39
C ILE A 43 11.48 -4.25 1.63
N ASP A 44 11.27 -3.22 2.47
CA ASP A 44 10.33 -3.31 3.58
C ASP A 44 8.89 -3.33 3.05
N PHE A 45 8.42 -4.55 2.78
CA PHE A 45 7.06 -4.81 2.31
C PHE A 45 6.00 -4.30 3.28
N ARG A 46 6.26 -4.36 4.59
CA ARG A 46 5.27 -3.98 5.60
C ARG A 46 5.07 -2.47 5.58
N ALA A 47 6.16 -1.72 5.55
CA ALA A 47 6.11 -0.26 5.43
C ALA A 47 5.45 0.19 4.11
N ALA A 48 5.83 -0.43 2.99
CA ALA A 48 5.28 -0.07 1.68
C ALA A 48 3.80 -0.47 1.50
N LEU A 49 3.37 -1.60 2.09
CA LEU A 49 1.95 -1.99 2.09
C LEU A 49 1.16 -1.05 3.01
N ALA A 50 1.64 -0.77 4.22
CA ALA A 50 0.99 0.16 5.14
C ALA A 50 0.83 1.56 4.52
N GLN A 51 1.81 2.03 3.75
CA GLN A 51 1.72 3.30 3.04
C GLN A 51 0.70 3.26 1.88
N ALA A 52 0.57 2.13 1.20
CA ALA A 52 -0.44 1.93 0.15
C ALA A 52 -1.86 1.83 0.73
N ASP A 53 -2.01 1.16 1.87
CA ASP A 53 -3.26 1.03 2.61
C ASP A 53 -3.69 2.38 3.20
N ALA A 54 -2.78 3.12 3.83
CA ALA A 54 -3.03 4.47 4.34
C ALA A 54 -3.47 5.46 3.25
N LYS A 55 -2.96 5.31 2.01
CA LYS A 55 -3.42 6.08 0.84
C LYS A 55 -4.86 5.75 0.44
N SER A 56 -5.32 4.54 0.74
CA SER A 56 -6.69 4.10 0.52
C SER A 56 -7.64 4.53 1.65
N SER A 57 -7.14 4.68 2.88
CA SER A 57 -7.95 4.95 4.08
C SER A 57 -8.26 6.42 4.38
N GLY A 58 -7.77 7.39 3.60
CA GLY A 58 -7.87 8.79 4.03
C GLY A 58 -7.81 9.83 2.91
N VAL A 59 -8.86 9.91 2.09
CA VAL A 59 -9.14 11.17 1.40
C VAL A 59 -9.77 12.12 2.42
N HIS A 60 -8.93 12.89 3.11
CA HIS A 60 -9.40 13.95 4.00
C HIS A 60 -9.80 15.15 3.15
N LEU A 61 -11.10 15.46 3.14
CA LEU A 61 -11.65 16.63 2.45
C LEU A 61 -11.30 17.88 3.27
N ALA A 62 -10.50 18.78 2.70
CA ALA A 62 -10.20 20.07 3.30
C ALA A 62 -11.45 20.97 3.27
N THR A 63 -11.95 21.36 4.44
CA THR A 63 -13.00 22.38 4.56
C THR A 63 -12.37 23.77 4.40
N THR A 64 -12.74 24.48 3.34
CA THR A 64 -12.14 25.78 2.98
C THR A 64 -12.94 26.97 3.50
N LYS A 65 -14.17 26.78 3.98
CA LYS A 65 -15.01 27.84 4.59
C LYS A 65 -15.87 27.32 5.74
N ALA A 66 -16.17 28.23 6.67
CA ALA A 66 -17.17 28.01 7.70
C ALA A 66 -18.54 27.73 7.05
N GLY A 67 -19.08 26.52 7.27
CA GLY A 67 -20.31 26.02 6.66
C GLY A 67 -20.14 24.79 5.75
N HIS A 68 -18.92 24.37 5.44
CA HIS A 68 -18.70 23.11 4.72
C HIS A 68 -18.85 21.92 5.66
N ILE A 69 -19.53 20.87 5.18
CA ILE A 69 -19.73 19.61 5.94
C ILE A 69 -18.39 18.88 6.03
N ALA A 70 -17.85 18.78 7.24
CA ALA A 70 -16.70 17.93 7.51
C ALA A 70 -17.10 16.46 7.32
N THR A 71 -16.26 15.67 6.67
CA THR A 71 -16.43 14.21 6.61
C THR A 71 -16.11 13.63 7.99
N THR A 72 -17.13 13.57 8.85
CA THR A 72 -17.03 12.87 10.14
C THR A 72 -16.98 11.38 9.82
N GLY A 73 -15.77 10.81 9.87
CA GLY A 73 -15.57 9.38 9.70
C GLY A 73 -16.32 8.61 10.80
N VAL A 74 -17.49 8.07 10.47
CA VAL A 74 -18.13 7.00 11.24
C VAL A 74 -17.28 5.75 11.07
N ASN A 75 -16.22 5.65 11.87
CA ASN A 75 -15.55 4.39 12.14
C ASN A 75 -16.15 3.83 13.43
N GLY A 76 -16.77 2.65 13.30
CA GLY A 76 -17.49 1.97 14.36
C GLY A 76 -16.67 1.88 15.64
N SER A 77 -17.25 2.38 16.73
CA SER A 77 -16.75 2.18 18.08
C SER A 77 -17.69 1.18 18.77
N SER A 78 -17.12 0.02 19.05
CA SER A 78 -17.40 -0.96 20.10
C SER A 78 -18.59 -0.68 21.05
N ALA A 79 -19.56 -1.61 21.06
CA ALA A 79 -20.28 -2.10 22.24
C ALA A 79 -20.89 -3.48 21.93
#